data_AF-A0AAV7UUZ7-F1
#
_entry.id   AF-A0AAV7UUZ7-F1
#
_cell.length_a   1.000
_cell.length_b   1.000
_cell.length_c   1.000
_cell.angle_alpha   90.00
_cell.angle_beta   90.00
_cell.angle_gamma   90.00
#
_symmetry.space_group_name_H-M   'P 1'
#
loop_
_entity.id
_entity.type
_entity.pdbx_description
1 polymer ?
#
loop_
_entity_poly.entity_id
_entity_poly.type
_entity_poly.pdbx_seq_one_letter_code
_entity_poly.pdbx_strand_id
1 'polypeptide(L)'
;DSGYPNLLWLLTPARKARTRAEERYNEAPGRTRQISERTFGLLKAMFRCLHLTGGSLCYSPEKICQIVVACNMLHNLALRRHVPFLQEEKSGDAPVAAVDPNDSEDEEAEDEDEDEDKRTSVT
;
A
#
# COMPACT_ATOMS: atom_id res chain seq x y z
N ASP A 1 -3.23 -14.31 11.47
CA ASP A 1 -3.60 -15.19 10.36
C ASP A 1 -4.98 -15.82 10.59
N SER A 2 -5.99 -14.97 10.84
CA SER A 2 -7.39 -15.37 11.07
C SER A 2 -8.30 -14.93 9.91
N GLY A 3 -7.74 -14.23 8.92
CA GLY A 3 -8.48 -13.66 7.79
C GLY A 3 -8.63 -14.60 6.60
N TYR A 4 -8.04 -15.79 6.64
CA TYR A 4 -8.15 -16.78 5.56
C TYR A 4 -8.89 -18.02 6.05
N PRO A 5 -9.89 -18.51 5.29
CA PRO A 5 -10.59 -19.74 5.63
C PRO A 5 -9.62 -20.93 5.65
N ASN A 6 -9.84 -21.88 6.56
CA ASN A 6 -9.05 -23.11 6.66
C ASN A 6 -9.36 -24.02 5.45
N LEU A 7 -8.69 -23.77 4.34
CA LEU A 7 -8.83 -24.54 3.12
C LEU A 7 -7.80 -25.67 3.11
N LEU A 8 -8.18 -26.84 2.55
CA LEU A 8 -7.31 -28.03 2.52
C LEU A 8 -5.95 -27.78 1.83
N TRP A 9 -5.88 -26.76 0.98
CA TRP A 9 -4.70 -26.37 0.21
C TRP A 9 -3.89 -25.24 0.85
N LEU A 10 -4.33 -24.71 1.99
CA LEU A 10 -3.67 -23.61 2.68
C LEU A 10 -2.99 -24.14 3.95
N LEU A 11 -1.68 -23.93 4.07
CA LEU A 11 -0.91 -24.25 5.29
C LEU A 11 -1.43 -23.39 6.45
N THR A 12 -2.33 -23.93 7.26
CA THR A 12 -2.87 -23.26 8.45
C THR A 12 -1.95 -23.53 9.65
N PRO A 13 -1.35 -22.50 10.28
CA PRO A 13 -0.57 -22.70 11.50
C PRO A 13 -1.42 -23.26 12.64
N ALA A 14 -0.90 -24.21 13.39
CA ALA A 14 -1.50 -24.70 14.63
C ALA A 14 -1.52 -23.58 15.68
N ARG A 15 -2.72 -23.02 15.97
CA ARG A 15 -2.90 -21.84 16.85
C ARG A 15 -2.35 -22.02 18.27
N LYS A 16 -2.37 -23.25 18.77
CA LYS A 16 -1.77 -23.65 20.05
C LYS A 16 -0.99 -24.92 19.80
N ALA A 17 0.26 -24.79 19.34
CA ALA A 17 1.15 -25.93 19.25
C ALA A 17 1.34 -26.51 20.66
N ARG A 18 0.96 -27.77 20.85
CA ARG A 18 1.13 -28.51 22.10
C ARG A 18 2.23 -29.57 21.96
N THR A 19 2.56 -29.91 20.72
CA THR A 19 3.59 -30.90 20.41
C THR A 19 4.73 -30.26 19.63
N ARG A 20 5.94 -30.82 19.79
CA ARG A 20 7.13 -30.39 19.05
C ARG A 20 6.99 -30.56 17.53
N ALA A 21 6.11 -31.46 17.08
CA ALA A 21 5.78 -31.61 15.67
C ALA A 21 4.97 -30.42 15.14
N GLU A 22 3.98 -29.94 15.89
CA GLU A 22 3.19 -28.75 15.56
C GLU A 22 4.03 -27.46 15.60
N GLU A 23 4.97 -27.35 16.55
CA GLU A 23 5.92 -26.25 16.60
C GLU A 23 6.76 -26.19 15.32
N ARG A 24 7.38 -27.31 14.93
CA ARG A 24 8.17 -27.39 13.68
C ARG A 24 7.33 -27.10 12.43
N TYR A 25 6.11 -27.59 12.42
CA TYR A 25 5.17 -27.34 11.34
C TYR A 25 4.83 -25.85 11.22
N ASN A 26 4.66 -25.12 12.32
CA ASN A 26 4.45 -23.68 12.31
C ASN A 26 5.70 -22.88 11.96
N GLU A 27 6.87 -23.32 12.43
CA GLU A 27 8.14 -22.66 12.16
C GLU A 27 8.52 -22.67 10.68
N ALA A 28 8.21 -23.74 9.95
CA ALA A 28 8.62 -23.88 8.56
C ALA A 28 8.02 -22.77 7.64
N PRO A 29 6.69 -22.56 7.60
CA PRO A 29 6.10 -21.41 6.90
C PRO A 29 6.51 -20.07 7.50
N GLY A 30 6.66 -19.99 8.84
CA GLY A 30 7.06 -18.77 9.53
C GLY A 30 8.43 -18.24 9.10
N ARG A 31 9.43 -19.12 8.98
CA ARG A 31 10.77 -18.78 8.49
C ARG A 31 10.73 -18.26 7.05
N THR A 32 10.01 -18.96 6.17
CA THR A 32 9.87 -18.54 4.77
C THR A 32 9.21 -17.17 4.65
N ARG A 33 8.13 -16.94 5.41
CA ARG A 33 7.44 -15.65 5.47
C ARG A 33 8.38 -14.55 5.96
N GLN A 34 9.11 -14.77 7.06
CA GLN A 34 10.05 -13.79 7.60
C GLN A 34 11.12 -13.38 6.58
N ILE A 35 11.67 -14.33 5.83
CA ILE A 35 12.65 -14.05 4.77
C ILE A 35 11.99 -13.20 3.68
N SER A 36 10.82 -13.61 3.18
CA SER A 36 10.11 -12.88 2.12
C SER A 36 9.73 -11.44 2.54
N GLU A 37 9.18 -11.26 3.74
CA GLU A 37 8.80 -9.94 4.26
C GLU A 37 10.01 -9.03 4.41
N ARG A 38 11.13 -9.56 4.92
CA ARG A 38 12.39 -8.82 5.02
C ARG A 38 12.90 -8.42 3.64
N THR A 39 12.89 -9.33 2.66
CA THR A 39 13.30 -9.03 1.29
C THR A 39 12.42 -7.95 0.67
N PHE A 40 11.10 -8.03 0.82
CA PHE A 40 10.20 -6.99 0.31
C PHE A 40 10.41 -5.64 1.02
N GLY A 41 10.67 -5.63 2.33
CA GLY A 41 11.02 -4.42 3.06
C GLY A 41 12.27 -3.74 2.50
N LEU A 42 13.33 -4.53 2.21
CA LEU A 42 14.55 -4.00 1.61
C LEU A 42 14.33 -3.49 0.18
N LEU A 43 13.56 -4.21 -0.63
CA LEU A 43 13.24 -3.78 -1.99
C LEU A 43 12.45 -2.47 -2.00
N LYS A 44 11.46 -2.32 -1.11
CA LYS A 44 10.68 -1.07 -0.98
C LYS A 44 11.54 0.10 -0.50
N ALA A 45 12.47 -0.14 0.43
CA ALA A 45 13.39 0.89 0.89
C ALA A 45 14.33 1.35 -0.24
N MET A 46 14.78 0.42 -1.10
CA MET A 46 15.72 0.75 -2.17
C MET A 46 15.06 1.33 -3.42
N PHE A 47 13.86 0.85 -3.74
CA PHE A 47 13.11 1.25 -4.91
C PHE A 47 11.81 1.91 -4.49
N ARG A 48 11.79 3.25 -4.49
CA ARG A 48 10.59 4.03 -4.16
C ARG A 48 9.39 3.69 -5.03
N CYS A 49 9.59 3.23 -6.27
CA CYS A 49 8.49 2.78 -7.14
C CYS A 49 7.72 1.55 -6.60
N LEU A 50 8.29 0.80 -5.65
CA LEU A 50 7.60 -0.30 -4.95
C LEU A 50 6.98 0.14 -3.61
N HIS A 51 7.27 1.36 -3.16
CA HIS A 51 6.77 1.95 -1.93
C HIS A 51 5.55 2.83 -2.21
N LEU A 52 4.62 2.92 -1.27
CA LEU A 52 3.39 3.73 -1.43
C LEU A 52 3.70 5.21 -1.72
N THR A 53 4.77 5.74 -1.14
CA THR A 53 5.20 7.14 -1.35
C THR A 53 5.75 7.42 -2.75
N GLY A 54 6.15 6.39 -3.51
CA GLY A 54 6.57 6.54 -4.90
C GLY A 54 5.42 6.50 -5.90
N GLY A 55 4.18 6.47 -5.41
CA GLY A 55 2.96 6.35 -6.23
C GLY A 55 2.56 4.90 -6.48
N SER A 56 1.39 4.72 -7.11
CA SER A 56 0.92 3.41 -7.55
C SER A 56 1.54 3.03 -8.89
N LEU A 57 1.93 1.77 -9.04
CA LEU A 57 2.37 1.21 -10.31
C LEU A 57 1.14 1.01 -11.22
N CYS A 58 0.77 2.05 -11.96
CA CYS A 58 -0.33 2.03 -12.92
C CYS A 58 0.03 1.29 -14.22
N TYR A 59 0.44 0.02 -14.10
CA TYR A 59 0.81 -0.85 -15.23
C TYR A 59 -0.02 -2.13 -15.23
N SER A 60 0.01 -2.88 -16.34
CA SER A 60 -0.58 -4.22 -16.37
C SER A 60 0.16 -5.16 -15.39
N PRO A 61 -0.50 -6.19 -14.85
CA PRO A 61 0.14 -7.14 -13.92
C PRO A 61 1.44 -7.74 -14.48
N GLU A 62 1.48 -8.03 -15.77
CA GLU A 62 2.65 -8.59 -16.47
C GLU A 62 3.83 -7.62 -16.42
N LYS A 63 3.56 -6.32 -16.61
CA LYS A 63 4.58 -5.27 -16.52
C LYS A 63 5.05 -5.06 -15.09
N ILE A 64 4.15 -5.11 -14.11
CA ILE A 64 4.52 -5.03 -12.69
C ILE A 64 5.45 -6.19 -12.33
N CYS A 65 5.16 -7.42 -12.76
CA CYS A 65 6.04 -8.56 -12.56
C CYS A 65 7.44 -8.32 -13.15
N GLN A 66 7.54 -7.76 -14.37
CA GLN A 66 8.82 -7.42 -14.98
C GLN A 66 9.61 -6.39 -14.15
N ILE A 67 8.94 -5.36 -13.64
CA ILE A 67 9.56 -4.32 -12.79
C ILE A 67 10.09 -4.95 -11.49
N VAL A 68 9.28 -5.77 -10.82
CA VAL A 68 9.69 -6.45 -9.58
C VAL A 68 10.90 -7.37 -9.83
N VAL A 69 10.92 -8.10 -10.95
CA VAL A 69 12.06 -8.95 -11.32
C VAL A 69 13.32 -8.10 -11.55
N ALA A 70 13.21 -6.99 -12.27
CA ALA A 70 14.33 -6.07 -12.49
C ALA A 70 14.87 -5.51 -11.16
N CYS A 71 14.00 -5.10 -10.25
CA CYS A 71 14.38 -4.66 -8.90
C CYS A 71 15.16 -5.75 -8.14
N ASN A 72 14.73 -7.01 -8.21
CA ASN A 72 15.44 -8.13 -7.59
C ASN A 72 16.83 -8.35 -8.22
N MET A 73 16.94 -8.29 -9.54
CA MET A 73 18.22 -8.42 -10.24
C MET A 73 19.19 -7.30 -9.84
N LEU A 74 18.71 -6.06 -9.81
CA LEU A 74 19.48 -4.89 -9.40
C LEU A 74 19.91 -4.99 -7.93
N HIS A 75 19.03 -5.46 -7.05
CA HIS A 75 19.37 -5.73 -5.65
C HIS A 75 20.49 -6.76 -5.51
N ASN A 76 20.38 -7.88 -6.22
CA ASN A 76 21.41 -8.91 -6.22
C ASN A 76 22.75 -8.39 -6.76
N LEU A 77 22.72 -7.53 -7.78
CA LEU A 77 23.92 -6.88 -8.32
C LEU A 77 24.55 -5.92 -7.30
N ALA A 78 23.73 -5.11 -6.62
CA ALA A 78 24.19 -4.19 -5.58
C ALA A 78 24.85 -4.94 -4.41
N LEU A 79 24.26 -6.06 -3.96
CA LEU A 79 24.84 -6.94 -2.94
C LEU A 79 26.20 -7.49 -3.37
N ARG A 80 26.32 -8.00 -4.60
CA ARG A 80 27.58 -8.53 -5.14
C ARG A 80 28.68 -7.47 -5.27
N ARG A 81 28.29 -6.21 -5.48
CA ARG A 81 29.21 -5.08 -5.62
C ARG A 81 29.47 -4.35 -4.30
N HIS A 82 28.92 -4.84 -3.18
CA HIS A 82 29.02 -4.20 -1.86
C HIS A 82 28.63 -2.71 -1.88
N VAL A 83 27.62 -2.36 -2.68
CA VAL A 83 27.12 -0.98 -2.73
C VAL A 83 26.47 -0.67 -1.39
N PRO A 84 26.93 0.36 -0.65
CA PRO A 84 26.34 0.72 0.62
C PRO A 84 24.89 1.17 0.40
N PHE A 85 23.98 0.49 1.09
CA PHE A 85 22.57 0.85 1.06
C PHE A 85 22.29 1.87 2.17
N LEU A 86 21.91 3.09 1.80
CA LEU A 86 21.49 4.13 2.75
C LEU A 86 20.12 3.72 3.32
N GLN A 87 20.11 3.10 4.50
CA GLN A 87 18.91 3.02 5.32
C GLN A 87 18.87 4.26 6.20
N GLU A 88 17.90 5.13 5.99
CA GLU A 88 17.47 6.05 7.04
C GLU A 88 15.96 6.01 7.25
N GLU A 89 15.66 5.91 8.55
CA GLU A 89 14.44 6.10 9.31
C GLU A 89 13.22 5.20 9.06
N LYS A 90 12.86 4.49 10.14
CA LYS A 90 11.52 3.95 10.38
C LYS A 90 10.50 5.09 10.28
N SER A 91 9.98 5.38 9.10
CA SER A 91 8.74 6.16 9.00
C SER A 91 7.62 5.29 9.53
N GLY A 92 7.12 5.63 10.73
CA GLY A 92 5.97 5.00 11.33
C GLY A 92 4.80 5.01 10.34
N ASP A 93 4.29 3.82 10.05
CA ASP A 93 3.08 3.62 9.27
C ASP A 93 1.91 4.15 10.13
N ALA A 94 1.60 5.44 10.01
CA ALA A 94 0.40 6.01 10.59
C ALA A 94 -0.81 5.49 9.78
N PRO A 95 -1.90 5.06 10.44
CA PRO A 95 -3.06 4.56 9.72
C PRO A 95 -3.66 5.71 8.91
N VAL A 96 -3.75 5.53 7.60
CA VAL A 96 -4.50 6.41 6.71
C VAL A 96 -5.97 6.38 7.15
N ALA A 97 -6.47 7.52 7.65
CA ALA A 97 -7.89 7.69 7.93
C ALA A 97 -8.66 7.47 6.63
N ALA A 98 -9.71 6.64 6.69
CA ALA A 98 -10.64 6.45 5.59
C ALA A 98 -11.27 7.81 5.24
N VAL A 99 -11.04 8.28 4.02
CA VAL A 99 -11.73 9.46 3.48
C VAL A 99 -13.14 9.00 3.13
N ASP A 100 -14.14 9.55 3.82
CA ASP A 100 -15.56 9.29 3.59
C ASP A 100 -16.00 9.93 2.25
N PRO A 101 -16.64 9.21 1.31
CA PRO A 101 -16.94 9.73 -0.03
C PRO A 101 -18.08 10.75 -0.12
N ASN A 102 -18.59 11.32 0.98
CA ASN A 102 -19.85 12.08 0.97
C ASN A 102 -19.72 13.57 1.35
N ASP A 103 -18.69 14.26 0.89
CA ASP A 103 -18.69 15.73 0.76
C ASP A 103 -19.20 16.10 -0.63
N SER A 104 -20.51 16.13 -0.81
CA SER A 104 -21.17 16.90 -1.85
C SER A 104 -21.45 18.29 -1.29
N GLU A 105 -20.68 19.28 -1.74
CA GLU A 105 -20.95 20.70 -1.48
C GLU A 105 -22.23 21.09 -2.24
N ASP A 106 -23.32 21.28 -1.51
CA ASP A 106 -24.52 21.96 -2.00
C ASP A 106 -24.22 23.47 -2.03
N GLU A 107 -24.07 24.05 -3.22
CA GLU A 107 -24.05 25.51 -3.40
C GLU A 107 -25.49 26.04 -3.32
N GLU A 108 -25.84 26.69 -2.20
CA GLU A 108 -27.03 27.53 -2.09
C GLU A 108 -26.81 28.85 -2.85
N ALA A 109 -27.64 29.13 -3.85
CA ALA A 109 -27.67 30.41 -4.55
C ALA A 109 -28.48 31.43 -3.73
N GLU A 110 -27.83 32.50 -3.28
CA GLU A 110 -28.48 33.68 -2.71
C GLU A 110 -28.91 34.62 -3.86
N ASP A 111 -30.21 34.80 -4.05
CA ASP A 111 -30.77 35.83 -4.93
C ASP A 111 -30.75 37.18 -4.17
N GLU A 112 -29.89 38.12 -4.59
CA GLU A 112 -29.90 39.51 -4.12
C GLU A 112 -30.85 40.35 -4.99
N ASP A 113 -31.89 40.90 -4.37
CA ASP A 113 -32.79 41.91 -4.94
C ASP A 113 -32.07 43.26 -5.09
N GLU A 114 -31.99 43.81 -6.31
CA GLU A 114 -31.72 45.24 -6.56
C GLU A 114 -32.92 45.89 -7.26
N ASP A 115 -33.75 46.58 -6.48
CA ASP A 115 -34.63 47.66 -6.94
C ASP A 115 -33.79 48.93 -7.21
N GLU A 116 -34.03 49.63 -8.33
CA GLU A 116 -34.44 51.05 -8.37
C GLU A 116 -34.22 51.71 -9.76
N ASP A 117 -35.33 51.81 -10.48
CA ASP A 117 -35.89 53.05 -11.06
C ASP A 117 -35.03 54.00 -11.92
N LYS A 118 -35.45 54.19 -13.19
CA LYS A 118 -35.62 55.53 -13.80
C LYS A 118 -36.30 55.49 -15.17
N ARG A 119 -37.51 56.05 -15.18
CA ARG A 119 -37.91 57.20 -16.02
C ARG A 119 -38.08 56.98 -17.53
N THR A 120 -39.32 57.05 -18.03
CA THR A 120 -39.88 58.20 -18.81
C THR A 120 -40.99 57.79 -19.79
N SER A 121 -42.13 58.51 -19.67
CA SER A 121 -42.91 59.10 -20.76
C SER A 121 -43.62 58.19 -21.79
N VAL A 122 -44.95 58.09 -21.69
CA VAL A 122 -45.94 58.69 -22.62
C VAL A 122 -45.72 58.34 -24.09
N THR A 123 -46.61 57.56 -24.70
CA THR A 123 -47.79 58.03 -25.48
C THR A 123 -48.67 56.82 -25.81
#